data_AF-A0AAV4JQB0-F1
#
_entry.id   AF-A0AAV4JQB0-F1
#
_cell.length_a   1.000
_cell.length_b   1.000
_cell.length_c   1.000
_cell.angle_alpha   90.00
_cell.angle_beta   90.00
_cell.angle_gamma   90.00
#
_symmetry.space_group_name_H-M   'P 1'
#
loop_
_entity.id
_entity.type
_entity.pdbx_description
1 polymer ?
#
loop_
_entity_poly.entity_id
_entity_poly.type
_entity_poly.pdbx_seq_one_letter_code
_entity_poly.pdbx_strand_id
1 'polypeptide(L)'
;MPNKYGGIFAPLLVLVNDHDLTPDHLVETFNETLSEEASKLLGKPRVKKKKWVTDEILALCVQRRSLKKRKKDPEGGKQYRETNLKVKRSINEAIEKWIEDQCEDIKNSLKHNNSKKAYKIVKDLTSTKQARLVHNNSRGATRLPTHRDPLQYLSRMNYN
;
A
#
# COMPACT_ATOMS: atom_id res chain seq x y z
N MET A 1 13.96 -18.71 9.45
CA MET A 1 13.06 -19.54 10.27
C MET A 1 11.76 -18.78 10.45
N PRO A 2 10.63 -19.18 9.82
CA PRO A 2 9.33 -18.59 10.14
C PRO A 2 8.76 -19.32 11.37
N ASN A 3 8.39 -18.55 12.39
CA ASN A 3 7.73 -19.05 13.59
C ASN A 3 6.29 -19.48 13.21
N LYS A 4 6.03 -20.79 13.18
CA LYS A 4 4.68 -21.35 13.13
C LYS A 4 4.10 -21.31 14.55
N TYR A 5 3.33 -20.29 14.86
CA TYR A 5 2.38 -20.39 15.98
C TYR A 5 1.14 -21.10 15.42
N GLY A 6 0.91 -22.35 15.81
CA GLY A 6 -0.21 -23.12 15.27
C GLY A 6 -0.45 -24.40 16.05
N GLY A 7 -1.37 -24.35 17.02
CA GLY A 7 -2.09 -25.56 17.41
C GLY A 7 -2.97 -26.01 16.25
N ILE A 8 -3.07 -27.32 16.03
CA ILE A 8 -3.91 -27.89 14.97
C ILE A 8 -5.36 -27.48 15.24
N PHE A 9 -6.06 -26.95 14.23
CA PHE A 9 -7.47 -26.57 14.36
C PHE A 9 -8.29 -27.85 14.65
N ALA A 10 -8.75 -27.99 15.89
CA ALA A 10 -9.37 -29.22 16.40
C ALA A 10 -10.49 -29.82 15.51
N PRO A 11 -11.33 -29.01 14.84
CA PRO A 11 -12.33 -29.54 13.90
C PRO A 11 -11.75 -30.30 12.70
N LEU A 12 -10.54 -29.96 12.23
CA LEU A 12 -9.91 -30.63 11.09
C LEU A 12 -9.46 -32.05 11.44
N LEU A 13 -9.12 -32.31 12.70
CA LEU A 13 -8.72 -33.65 13.17
C LEU A 13 -9.86 -34.67 13.09
N VAL A 14 -11.12 -34.21 13.13
CA VAL A 14 -12.30 -35.09 13.00
C VAL A 14 -12.46 -35.61 11.56
N LEU A 15 -11.96 -34.87 10.57
CA LEU A 15 -12.05 -35.19 9.14
C LEU A 15 -10.87 -36.03 8.63
N VAL A 16 -9.80 -36.19 9.44
CA VAL A 16 -8.58 -36.98 9.11
C VAL A 16 -8.81 -38.49 9.26
N ASN A 17 -10.03 -38.92 9.62
CA ASN A 17 -10.38 -40.35 9.74
C ASN A 17 -10.48 -41.09 8.39
N ASP A 18 -10.47 -40.38 7.25
CA ASP A 18 -10.41 -40.97 5.92
C ASP A 18 -8.96 -41.06 5.42
N HIS A 19 -8.57 -42.26 5.00
CA HIS A 19 -7.20 -42.79 4.99
C HIS A 19 -6.16 -42.13 4.05
N ASP A 20 -6.40 -40.97 3.44
CA ASP A 20 -5.51 -40.38 2.43
C ASP A 20 -5.26 -38.86 2.52
N LEU A 21 -5.79 -38.14 3.53
CA LEU A 21 -5.55 -36.69 3.66
C LEU A 21 -4.69 -36.32 4.87
N THR A 22 -3.55 -35.68 4.60
CA THR A 22 -2.68 -35.15 5.66
C THR A 22 -3.30 -33.89 6.28
N PRO A 23 -3.15 -33.68 7.61
CA PRO A 23 -3.69 -32.49 8.28
C PRO A 23 -3.22 -31.16 7.67
N ASP A 24 -1.97 -31.13 7.19
CA ASP A 24 -1.39 -29.96 6.53
C ASP A 24 -2.12 -29.62 5.22
N HIS A 25 -2.47 -30.62 4.42
CA HIS A 25 -3.24 -30.42 3.19
C HIS A 25 -4.64 -29.88 3.49
N LEU A 26 -5.29 -30.38 4.55
CA LEU A 26 -6.63 -29.91 4.93
C LEU A 26 -6.62 -28.44 5.38
N VAL A 27 -5.58 -28.03 6.13
CA VAL A 27 -5.37 -26.64 6.53
C VAL A 27 -5.11 -25.75 5.32
N GLU A 28 -4.31 -26.21 4.35
CA GLU A 28 -4.02 -25.47 3.12
C GLU A 28 -5.29 -25.28 2.29
N THR A 29 -6.05 -26.35 2.02
CA THR A 29 -7.34 -26.27 1.30
C THR A 29 -8.36 -25.38 2.02
N PHE A 30 -8.43 -25.44 3.35
CA PHE A 30 -9.32 -24.59 4.13
C PHE A 30 -8.92 -23.11 4.02
N ASN A 31 -7.64 -22.79 4.14
CA ASN A 31 -7.16 -21.41 3.99
C ASN A 31 -7.36 -20.88 2.57
N GLU A 32 -7.16 -21.73 1.56
CA GLU A 32 -7.41 -21.40 0.16
C GLU A 32 -8.89 -21.11 -0.09
N THR A 33 -9.79 -22.01 0.29
CA THR A 33 -11.24 -21.84 0.12
C THR A 33 -11.77 -20.62 0.88
N LEU A 34 -11.32 -20.39 2.12
CA LEU A 34 -11.64 -19.18 2.86
C LEU A 34 -11.13 -17.92 2.15
N SER A 35 -9.89 -17.94 1.66
CA SER A 35 -9.29 -16.81 0.95
C SER A 35 -10.02 -16.52 -0.37
N GLU A 36 -10.45 -17.55 -1.09
CA GLU A 36 -11.24 -17.44 -2.31
C GLU A 36 -12.63 -16.86 -2.06
N GLU A 37 -13.38 -17.40 -1.09
CA GLU A 37 -14.71 -16.89 -0.74
C GLU A 37 -14.65 -15.47 -0.17
N ALA A 38 -13.66 -15.19 0.69
CA ALA A 38 -13.41 -13.83 1.16
C ALA A 38 -13.08 -12.89 0.00
N SER A 39 -12.30 -13.33 -0.99
CA SER A 39 -11.98 -12.54 -2.18
C SER A 39 -13.19 -12.31 -3.09
N LYS A 40 -14.14 -13.26 -3.14
CA LYS A 40 -15.41 -13.10 -3.88
C LYS A 40 -16.33 -12.08 -3.20
N LEU A 41 -16.48 -12.17 -1.88
CA LEU A 41 -17.38 -11.30 -1.10
C LEU A 41 -16.81 -9.90 -0.89
N LEU A 42 -15.54 -9.78 -0.53
CA LEU A 42 -14.88 -8.51 -0.17
C LEU A 42 -14.15 -7.87 -1.36
N GLY A 43 -13.97 -8.60 -2.46
CA GLY A 43 -13.12 -8.21 -3.56
C GLY A 43 -11.63 -8.38 -3.24
N LYS A 44 -10.77 -8.11 -4.23
CA LYS A 44 -9.31 -8.18 -4.04
C LYS A 44 -8.84 -7.07 -3.11
N PRO A 45 -8.04 -7.37 -2.07
CA PRO A 45 -7.52 -6.35 -1.17
C PRO A 45 -6.63 -5.37 -1.95
N ARG A 46 -6.93 -4.08 -1.83
CA ARG A 46 -6.14 -3.04 -2.48
C ARG A 46 -4.78 -2.92 -1.79
N VAL A 47 -3.73 -3.34 -2.47
CA VAL A 47 -2.36 -3.19 -1.95
C VAL A 47 -1.97 -1.71 -1.97
N LYS A 48 -1.93 -1.07 -0.79
CA LYS A 48 -1.44 0.30 -0.62
C LYS A 48 0.07 0.33 -0.87
N LYS A 49 0.50 0.86 -2.03
CA LYS A 49 1.93 0.92 -2.40
C LYS A 49 2.75 1.86 -1.51
N LYS A 50 2.09 2.82 -0.86
CA LYS A 50 2.71 3.83 -0.01
C LYS A 50 1.99 3.88 1.33
N LYS A 51 2.78 4.02 2.40
CA LYS A 51 2.29 3.98 3.78
C LYS A 51 1.39 5.17 4.14
N TRP A 52 1.57 6.31 3.48
CA TRP A 52 0.78 7.53 3.69
C TRP A 52 -0.60 7.53 2.98
N VAL A 53 -0.92 6.51 2.16
CA VAL A 53 -2.18 6.50 1.41
C VAL A 53 -3.33 6.02 2.31
N THR A 54 -4.27 6.91 2.59
CA THR A 54 -5.51 6.61 3.33
C THR A 54 -6.62 6.11 2.41
N ASP A 55 -7.62 5.42 2.97
CA ASP A 55 -8.77 4.93 2.20
C ASP A 55 -9.64 6.06 1.66
N GLU A 56 -9.68 7.19 2.35
CA GLU A 56 -10.34 8.42 1.89
C GLU A 56 -9.74 8.95 0.59
N ILE A 57 -8.40 9.01 0.48
CA ILE A 57 -7.72 9.41 -0.75
C ILE A 57 -8.05 8.45 -1.89
N LEU A 58 -8.13 7.14 -1.60
CA LEU A 58 -8.52 6.14 -2.60
C LEU A 58 -9.97 6.35 -3.06
N ALA A 59 -10.90 6.62 -2.15
CA ALA A 59 -12.29 6.93 -2.47
C ALA A 59 -12.41 8.20 -3.35
N LEU A 60 -11.73 9.28 -2.98
CA LEU A 60 -11.69 10.51 -3.76
C LEU A 60 -11.07 10.29 -5.15
N CYS A 61 -10.07 9.40 -5.27
CA CYS A 61 -9.50 9.01 -6.56
C CYS A 61 -10.48 8.22 -7.43
N VAL A 62 -11.35 7.39 -6.84
CA VAL A 62 -12.42 6.68 -7.56
C VAL A 62 -13.47 7.70 -8.04
N GLN A 63 -13.91 8.62 -7.18
CA GLN A 63 -14.85 9.69 -7.53
C GLN A 63 -14.30 10.59 -8.65
N ARG A 64 -13.03 10.99 -8.56
CA ARG A 64 -12.38 11.76 -9.64
C ARG A 64 -12.37 10.99 -10.96
N ARG A 65 -12.16 9.66 -10.92
CA ARG A 65 -12.17 8.80 -12.10
C ARG A 65 -13.57 8.72 -12.74
N SER A 66 -14.64 8.59 -11.96
CA SER A 66 -16.01 8.55 -12.50
C SER A 66 -16.40 9.88 -13.15
N LEU A 67 -16.01 11.02 -12.55
CA LEU A 67 -16.28 12.36 -13.08
C LEU A 67 -15.48 12.71 -14.34
N LYS A 68 -14.38 12.00 -14.62
CA LYS A 68 -13.55 12.25 -15.82
C LYS A 68 -14.36 12.09 -17.12
N LYS A 69 -15.36 11.19 -17.15
CA LYS A 69 -16.23 10.97 -18.31
C LYS A 69 -17.12 12.18 -18.62
N ARG A 70 -17.58 12.89 -17.58
CA ARG A 70 -18.47 14.07 -17.68
C ARG A 70 -17.72 15.39 -17.67
N LYS A 71 -16.40 15.38 -17.87
CA LYS A 71 -15.54 16.57 -17.81
C LYS A 71 -15.89 17.61 -18.89
N LYS A 72 -16.47 17.18 -20.01
CA LYS A 72 -16.87 18.06 -21.12
C LYS A 72 -18.14 18.87 -20.81
N ASP A 73 -18.98 18.38 -19.92
CA ASP A 73 -20.17 19.11 -19.46
C ASP A 73 -19.73 20.27 -18.54
N PRO A 74 -20.39 21.44 -18.55
CA PRO A 74 -20.03 22.56 -17.68
C PRO A 74 -20.07 22.19 -16.19
N GLU A 75 -21.15 21.51 -15.79
CA GLU A 75 -21.38 21.06 -14.42
C GLU A 75 -20.43 19.92 -14.02
N GLY A 76 -20.26 18.93 -14.90
CA GLY A 76 -19.34 17.81 -14.67
C GLY A 76 -17.87 18.25 -14.64
N GLY A 77 -17.52 19.28 -15.43
CA GLY A 77 -16.21 19.93 -15.41
C GLY A 77 -15.93 20.64 -14.09
N LYS A 78 -16.92 21.36 -13.54
CA LYS A 78 -16.83 22.00 -12.21
C LYS A 78 -16.61 20.96 -11.11
N GLN A 79 -17.46 19.93 -11.05
CA GLN A 79 -17.36 18.83 -10.08
C GLN A 79 -16.02 18.09 -10.18
N TYR A 80 -15.50 17.87 -11.40
CA TYR A 80 -14.18 17.29 -11.60
C TYR A 80 -13.07 18.17 -11.02
N ARG A 81 -13.10 19.49 -11.26
CA ARG A 81 -12.11 20.44 -10.74
C ARG A 81 -12.11 20.47 -9.22
N GLU A 82 -13.29 20.56 -8.61
CA GLU A 82 -13.46 20.54 -7.15
C GLU A 82 -12.95 19.24 -6.54
N THR A 83 -13.35 18.09 -7.09
CA THR A 83 -12.89 16.78 -6.61
C THR A 83 -11.38 16.62 -6.80
N ASN A 84 -10.82 17.11 -7.92
CA ASN A 84 -9.38 17.08 -8.15
C ASN A 84 -8.61 17.95 -7.16
N LEU A 85 -9.16 19.10 -6.76
CA LEU A 85 -8.57 19.96 -5.73
C LEU A 85 -8.63 19.28 -4.35
N LYS A 86 -9.76 18.66 -4.00
CA LYS A 86 -9.90 17.86 -2.76
C LYS A 86 -8.90 16.70 -2.70
N VAL A 87 -8.72 15.99 -3.81
CA VAL A 87 -7.70 14.94 -3.93
C VAL A 87 -6.30 15.51 -3.66
N LYS A 88 -5.93 16.64 -4.27
CA LYS A 88 -4.61 17.26 -4.03
C LYS A 88 -4.40 17.63 -2.56
N ARG A 89 -5.40 18.27 -1.94
CA ARG A 89 -5.34 18.70 -0.53
C ARG A 89 -5.18 17.51 0.41
N SER A 90 -6.06 16.53 0.29
CA SER A 90 -6.01 15.31 1.12
C SER A 90 -4.70 14.54 0.98
N ILE A 91 -4.11 14.48 -0.22
CA ILE A 91 -2.79 13.87 -0.40
C ILE A 91 -1.70 14.64 0.34
N ASN A 92 -1.69 15.97 0.21
CA ASN A 92 -0.68 16.79 0.88
C ASN A 92 -0.80 16.66 2.39
N GLU A 93 -2.02 16.76 2.93
CA GLU A 93 -2.31 16.58 4.36
C GLU A 93 -1.86 15.20 4.86
N ALA A 94 -2.14 14.13 4.11
CA ALA A 94 -1.74 12.78 4.52
C ALA A 94 -0.22 12.56 4.42
N ILE A 95 0.46 13.17 3.45
CA ILE A 95 1.93 13.13 3.35
C ILE A 95 2.55 13.90 4.53
N GLU A 96 2.04 15.10 4.82
CA GLU A 96 2.54 15.94 5.90
C GLU A 96 2.37 15.25 7.26
N LYS A 97 1.17 14.76 7.55
CA LYS A 97 0.90 13.98 8.76
C LYS A 97 1.81 12.75 8.86
N TRP A 98 1.98 12.01 7.77
CA TRP A 98 2.86 10.84 7.78
C TRP A 98 4.32 11.22 8.05
N ILE A 99 4.83 12.31 7.47
CA ILE A 99 6.20 12.80 7.73
C ILE A 99 6.33 13.23 9.19
N GLU A 100 5.33 13.91 9.73
CA GLU A 100 5.29 14.34 11.13
C GLU A 100 5.34 13.15 12.09
N ASP A 101 4.49 12.14 11.86
CA ASP A 101 4.48 10.88 12.61
C ASP A 101 5.86 10.20 12.57
N GLN A 102 6.51 10.14 11.39
CA GLN A 102 7.86 9.55 11.28
C GLN A 102 8.92 10.36 12.03
N CYS A 103 8.83 11.70 12.02
CA CYS A 103 9.73 12.56 12.78
C CYS A 103 9.53 12.36 14.30
N GLU A 104 8.29 12.24 14.75
CA GLU A 104 7.96 11.98 16.15
C GLU A 104 8.45 10.59 16.59
N ASP A 105 8.25 9.55 15.78
CA ASP A 105 8.76 8.21 16.02
C ASP A 105 10.28 8.18 16.19
N ILE A 106 11.02 8.94 15.38
CA ILE A 106 12.48 9.09 15.49
C ILE A 106 12.82 9.78 16.81
N LYS A 107 12.19 10.92 17.13
CA LYS A 107 12.43 11.67 18.38
C LYS A 107 12.18 10.79 19.60
N ASN A 108 11.08 10.06 19.64
CA ASN A 108 10.72 9.18 20.75
C ASN A 108 11.68 7.98 20.84
N SER A 109 12.08 7.41 19.71
CA SER A 109 13.08 6.33 19.68
C SER A 109 14.43 6.80 20.23
N LEU A 110 14.86 8.02 19.91
CA LEU A 110 16.10 8.59 20.45
C LEU A 110 15.98 8.91 21.95
N LYS A 111 14.86 9.48 22.39
CA LYS A 111 14.58 9.75 23.83
C LYS A 111 14.64 8.48 24.69
N HIS A 112 14.20 7.34 24.15
CA HIS A 112 14.22 6.05 24.85
C HIS A 112 15.46 5.19 24.53
N ASN A 113 16.55 5.82 24.09
CA ASN A 113 17.83 5.18 23.77
C ASN A 113 17.72 4.00 22.76
N ASN A 114 16.72 4.04 21.89
CA ASN A 114 16.48 3.05 20.84
C ASN A 114 17.04 3.52 19.50
N SER A 115 18.35 3.78 19.47
CA SER A 115 19.09 4.31 18.32
C SER A 115 18.97 3.40 17.07
N LYS A 116 18.91 2.08 17.27
CA LYS A 116 18.71 1.10 16.19
C LYS A 116 17.36 1.29 15.48
N LYS A 117 16.28 1.52 16.22
CA LYS A 117 14.94 1.79 15.66
C LYS A 117 14.94 3.13 14.91
N ALA A 118 15.51 4.18 15.50
CA ALA A 118 15.62 5.49 14.86
C ALA A 118 16.39 5.41 13.52
N TYR A 119 17.55 4.74 13.52
CA TYR A 119 18.34 4.52 12.31
C TYR A 119 17.57 3.73 11.25
N LYS A 120 16.82 2.70 11.65
CA LYS A 120 16.00 1.92 10.72
C LYS A 120 14.94 2.78 10.02
N ILE A 121 14.26 3.66 10.76
CA ILE A 121 13.26 4.57 10.17
C ILE A 121 13.93 5.50 9.17
N VAL A 122 15.04 6.14 9.54
CA VAL A 122 15.81 7.01 8.62
C VAL A 122 16.26 6.25 7.38
N LYS A 123 16.77 5.02 7.55
CA LYS A 123 17.18 4.16 6.44
C LYS A 123 15.99 3.81 5.53
N ASP A 124 14.85 3.46 6.08
CA ASP A 124 13.64 3.13 5.29
C ASP A 124 13.12 4.35 4.51
N LEU A 125 13.27 5.57 5.06
CA LEU A 125 12.89 6.82 4.40
C LEU A 125 13.87 7.25 3.30
N THR A 126 15.17 7.08 3.54
CA THR A 126 16.24 7.57 2.65
C THR A 126 16.72 6.52 1.65
N SER A 127 16.43 5.25 1.87
CA SER A 127 16.82 4.17 0.95
C SER A 127 16.00 4.28 -0.33
N THR A 128 16.59 4.94 -1.31
CA THR A 128 16.21 4.76 -2.70
C THR A 128 16.60 3.33 -3.06
N LYS A 129 15.62 2.46 -3.36
CA LYS A 129 15.91 1.22 -4.07
C LYS A 129 16.57 1.63 -5.37
N GLN A 130 17.90 1.63 -5.43
CA GLN A 130 18.59 1.72 -6.69
C GLN A 130 18.13 0.50 -7.49
N ALA A 131 17.26 0.74 -8.47
CA ALA A 131 17.12 -0.21 -9.55
C ALA A 131 18.55 -0.44 -10.03
N ARG A 132 19.02 -1.71 -10.02
CA ARG A 132 20.34 -2.05 -10.53
C ARG A 132 20.45 -1.40 -11.90
N LEU A 133 21.22 -0.31 -11.99
CA LEU A 133 21.50 0.33 -13.25
C LEU A 133 22.30 -0.71 -14.03
N VAL A 134 21.68 -1.31 -15.03
CA VAL A 134 22.42 -2.01 -16.08
C VAL A 134 23.34 -0.94 -16.66
N HIS A 135 24.64 -1.11 -16.43
CA HIS A 135 25.67 -0.15 -16.78
C HIS A 135 25.80 -0.08 -18.31
N ASN A 136 25.03 0.81 -18.93
CA ASN A 136 25.25 1.20 -20.32
C ASN A 136 25.91 2.57 -20.29
N ASN A 137 27.22 2.58 -20.57
CA ASN A 137 28.05 3.77 -20.68
C ASN A 137 27.42 4.82 -21.60
N SER A 138 26.83 5.85 -21.01
CA SER A 138 26.58 7.12 -21.69
C SER A 138 26.55 8.24 -20.65
N ARG A 139 27.51 9.17 -20.79
CA ARG A 139 27.71 10.33 -19.92
C ARG A 139 26.49 11.25 -20.04
N GLY A 140 25.77 11.44 -18.94
CA GLY A 140 24.67 12.40 -18.84
C GLY A 140 24.22 12.52 -17.40
N ALA A 141 24.42 13.70 -16.81
CA ALA A 141 24.15 14.00 -15.40
C ALA A 141 22.73 13.58 -14.96
N THR A 142 22.65 12.65 -14.00
CA THR A 142 21.39 12.24 -13.38
C THR A 142 20.93 13.34 -12.43
N ARG A 143 20.04 14.22 -12.91
CA ARG A 143 19.31 15.15 -12.03
C ARG A 143 18.46 14.33 -11.05
N LEU A 144 18.56 14.66 -9.76
CA LEU A 144 17.67 14.16 -8.71
C LEU A 144 16.22 14.29 -9.19
N PRO A 145 15.32 13.30 -8.96
CA PRO A 145 13.93 13.42 -9.33
C PRO A 145 13.33 14.58 -8.53
N THR A 146 13.20 15.75 -9.16
CA THR A 146 12.46 16.88 -8.61
C THR A 146 11.06 16.40 -8.26
N HIS A 147 10.63 16.79 -7.05
CA HIS A 147 9.31 16.58 -6.45
C HIS A 147 8.22 16.35 -7.51
N ARG A 148 7.95 15.09 -7.85
CA ARG A 148 6.99 14.77 -8.90
C ARG A 148 5.59 15.08 -8.36
N ASP A 149 4.81 15.77 -9.18
CA ASP A 149 3.40 16.07 -8.94
C ASP A 149 2.67 14.83 -8.36
N PRO A 150 2.10 14.89 -7.15
CA PRO A 150 1.39 13.78 -6.54
C PRO A 150 0.29 13.19 -7.45
N LEU A 151 -0.29 14.00 -8.33
CA LEU A 151 -1.29 13.54 -9.30
C LEU A 151 -0.70 12.72 -10.46
N GLN A 152 0.52 13.01 -10.92
CA GLN A 152 1.17 12.20 -11.96
C GLN A 152 1.41 10.78 -11.47
N TYR A 153 1.73 10.61 -10.19
CA TYR A 153 1.92 9.28 -9.60
C TYR A 153 0.62 8.50 -9.47
N LEU A 154 -0.47 9.14 -9.06
CA LEU A 154 -1.78 8.47 -8.95
C LEU A 154 -2.36 8.08 -10.30
N SER A 155 -2.05 8.82 -11.37
CA SER A 155 -2.45 8.42 -12.73
C SER A 155 -1.74 7.16 -13.24
N ARG A 156 -0.59 6.80 -12.67
CA ARG A 156 0.15 5.55 -12.95
C ARG A 156 -0.15 4.43 -11.95
N MET A 157 -0.81 4.74 -10.84
CA MET A 157 -1.20 3.75 -9.85
C MET A 157 -2.52 3.11 -10.30
N ASN A 158 -2.42 2.06 -11.12
CA ASN A 158 -3.53 1.14 -11.37
C ASN A 158 -3.89 0.44 -10.05
N TYR A 159 -4.83 1.03 -9.31
CA TYR A 159 -5.60 0.33 -8.30
C TYR A 159 -6.81 -0.26 -9.04
N ASN A 160 -6.60 -1.48 -9.55
CA ASN A 160 -7.66 -2.40 -9.96
C ASN A 160 -8.31 -2.97 -8.71
#